data_AF-A0A9N7NFJ6-F1
#
_entry.id   AF-A0A9N7NFJ6-F1
#
_cell.length_a   1.000
_cell.length_b   1.000
_cell.length_c   1.000
_cell.angle_alpha   90.00
_cell.angle_beta   90.00
_cell.angle_gamma   90.00
#
_symmetry.space_group_name_H-M   'P 1'
#
loop_
_entity.id
_entity.type
_entity.pdbx_description
1 polymer ?
#
loop_
_entity_poly.entity_id
_entity_poly.type
_entity_poly.pdbx_seq_one_letter_code
_entity_poly.pdbx_strand_id
1 'polypeptide(L)'
;MKAPRLMKDRISQLPQPILHRILDWLSQREAARTCTLSKSWRYIESTGPYFTMIEDHFNGSYREFINANERHLQLYHDHKICPQIIYVNLSTPGAE
;
A
#
# COMPACT_ATOMS: atom_id res chain seq x y z
N MET A 1 -6.56 -28.56 29.83
CA MET A 1 -7.22 -27.89 28.70
C MET A 1 -6.19 -27.65 27.60
N LYS A 2 -6.36 -28.21 26.39
CA LYS A 2 -5.47 -27.95 25.25
C LYS A 2 -5.88 -26.62 24.62
N ALA A 3 -4.94 -25.67 24.52
CA ALA A 3 -5.15 -24.44 23.78
C ALA A 3 -5.60 -24.75 22.34
N PRO A 4 -6.57 -24.02 21.78
CA PRO A 4 -6.95 -24.22 20.38
C PRO A 4 -5.70 -24.04 19.54
N ARG A 5 -5.47 -24.97 18.61
CA ARG A 5 -4.42 -24.80 17.60
C ARG A 5 -4.82 -23.57 16.80
N LEU A 6 -4.32 -22.40 17.18
CA LEU A 6 -4.36 -21.22 16.34
C LEU A 6 -3.75 -21.68 15.01
N MET A 7 -4.58 -21.85 13.98
CA MET A 7 -4.09 -22.06 12.63
C MET A 7 -3.19 -20.88 12.35
N LYS A 8 -1.88 -21.10 12.43
CA LYS A 8 -0.88 -20.07 12.17
C LYS A 8 -1.18 -19.56 10.77
N ASP A 9 -1.42 -18.27 10.63
CA ASP A 9 -1.62 -17.65 9.33
C ASP A 9 -0.35 -17.79 8.51
N ARG A 10 -0.32 -18.85 7.70
CA ARG A 10 0.86 -19.26 6.93
C ARG A 10 1.23 -18.23 5.88
N ILE A 11 0.25 -17.49 5.36
CA ILE A 11 0.51 -16.50 4.33
C ILE A 11 1.20 -15.30 4.97
N SER A 12 0.73 -14.82 6.12
CA SER A 12 1.42 -13.79 6.90
C SER A 12 2.82 -14.16 7.41
N GLN A 13 3.19 -15.45 7.40
CA GLN A 13 4.55 -15.89 7.76
C GLN A 13 5.52 -15.92 6.58
N LEU A 14 5.06 -15.65 5.36
CA LEU A 14 5.94 -15.57 4.20
C LEU A 14 6.89 -14.36 4.33
N PRO A 15 8.12 -14.47 3.81
CA PRO A 15 9.01 -13.33 3.67
C PRO A 15 8.35 -12.15 2.96
N GLN A 16 8.64 -10.93 3.42
CA GLN A 16 8.10 -9.69 2.86
C GLN A 16 8.20 -9.58 1.32
N PRO A 17 9.29 -10.03 0.65
CA PRO A 17 9.36 -10.00 -0.82
C PRO A 17 8.30 -10.87 -1.52
N ILE A 18 7.89 -11.99 -0.91
CA ILE A 18 6.85 -12.86 -1.47
C ILE A 18 5.48 -12.21 -1.29
N LEU A 19 5.27 -11.56 -0.15
CA LEU A 19 4.03 -10.83 0.13
C LEU A 19 3.85 -9.65 -0.83
N HIS A 20 4.92 -8.89 -1.09
CA HIS A 20 4.92 -7.84 -2.14
C HIS A 20 4.49 -8.40 -3.49
N ARG A 21 5.06 -9.54 -3.90
CA ARG A 21 4.72 -10.17 -5.19
C ARG A 21 3.26 -10.64 -5.27
N ILE A 22 2.65 -11.04 -4.16
CA ILE A 22 1.22 -11.36 -4.12
C ILE A 22 0.39 -10.09 -4.31
N LEU A 23 0.78 -8.98 -3.65
CA LEU A 23 0.09 -7.69 -3.80
C LEU A 23 0.25 -7.10 -5.21
N ASP A 24 1.37 -7.34 -5.88
CA ASP A 24 1.61 -6.91 -7.27
C ASP A 24 0.62 -7.53 -8.27
N TRP A 25 -0.04 -8.64 -7.91
CA TRP A 25 -1.08 -9.26 -8.74
C TRP A 25 -2.49 -8.71 -8.48
N LEU A 26 -2.66 -7.84 -7.49
CA LEU A 26 -3.93 -7.26 -7.11
C LEU A 26 -4.05 -5.83 -7.66
N SER A 27 -5.28 -5.40 -7.97
CA SER A 27 -5.51 -3.96 -8.15
C SER A 27 -5.22 -3.22 -6.85
N GLN A 28 -4.91 -1.92 -6.92
CA GLN A 28 -4.58 -1.13 -5.73
C GLN A 28 -5.67 -1.19 -4.65
N ARG A 29 -6.95 -1.19 -5.05
CA ARG A 29 -8.09 -1.32 -4.14
C ARG A 29 -8.13 -2.68 -3.45
N GLU A 30 -7.79 -3.75 -4.17
CA GLU A 30 -7.74 -5.12 -3.64
C GLU A 30 -6.53 -5.32 -2.74
N ALA A 31 -5.37 -4.74 -3.09
CA ALA A 31 -4.18 -4.73 -2.26
C ALA A 31 -4.44 -4.04 -0.92
N ALA A 32 -5.03 -2.82 -0.94
CA ALA A 32 -5.41 -2.09 0.27
C ALA A 32 -6.36 -2.91 1.16
N ARG A 33 -7.42 -3.50 0.57
CA ARG A 33 -8.36 -4.37 1.29
C ARG A 33 -7.66 -5.58 1.89
N THR A 34 -6.82 -6.26 1.13
CA THR A 34 -6.07 -7.44 1.60
C THR A 34 -5.18 -7.08 2.79
N CYS A 35 -4.55 -5.91 2.75
CA CYS A 35 -3.69 -5.42 3.82
C CYS A 35 -4.44 -4.99 5.08
N THR A 36 -5.76 -4.72 5.01
CA THR A 36 -6.58 -4.54 6.21
C THR A 36 -6.86 -5.84 6.97
N LEU A 37 -6.79 -6.99 6.29
CA LEU A 37 -7.13 -8.29 6.87
C LEU A 37 -6.02 -8.86 7.77
N SER A 38 -4.80 -8.31 7.70
CA SER A 38 -3.67 -8.79 8.49
C SER A 38 -2.72 -7.68 8.93
N LYS A 39 -2.34 -7.70 10.22
CA LYS A 39 -1.40 -6.74 10.81
C LYS A 39 -0.04 -6.75 10.11
N SER A 40 0.40 -7.91 9.63
CA SER A 40 1.66 -8.10 8.91
C SER A 40 1.62 -7.52 7.49
N TRP A 41 0.44 -7.48 6.87
CA TRP A 41 0.27 -7.03 5.49
C TRP A 41 0.00 -5.53 5.40
N ARG A 42 -0.55 -4.94 6.46
CA ARG A 42 -0.80 -3.51 6.58
C ARG A 42 0.42 -2.65 6.21
N TYR A 43 1.62 -3.09 6.58
CA TYR A 43 2.89 -2.41 6.29
C TYR A 43 3.50 -2.81 4.96
N ILE A 44 2.87 -3.66 4.17
CA ILE A 44 3.40 -4.14 2.88
C ILE A 44 2.81 -3.32 1.75
N GLU A 45 1.49 -3.03 1.80
CA GLU A 45 0.86 -2.10 0.83
C GLU A 45 1.53 -0.73 0.84
N SER A 46 1.78 -0.19 2.04
CA SER A 46 2.36 1.15 2.22
C SER A 46 3.84 1.23 1.86
N THR A 47 4.48 0.08 1.57
CA THR A 47 5.92 -0.03 1.34
C THR A 47 6.25 -0.70 0.02
N GLY A 48 5.21 -1.02 -0.76
CA GLY A 48 5.32 -1.62 -2.08
C GLY A 48 5.99 -0.66 -3.05
N PRO A 49 6.83 -1.15 -3.98
CA PRO A 49 7.52 -0.33 -4.97
C PRO A 49 6.59 0.22 -6.07
N TYR A 50 5.30 -0.15 -6.10
CA TYR A 50 4.35 0.20 -7.16
C TYR A 50 3.12 0.99 -6.69
N PHE A 51 3.18 1.60 -5.50
CA PHE A 51 2.06 2.42 -5.03
C PHE A 51 1.83 3.62 -5.96
N THR A 52 0.68 3.63 -6.64
CA THR A 52 0.32 4.67 -7.61
C THR A 52 -0.77 5.54 -7.00
N MET A 53 -0.47 6.78 -6.61
CA MET A 53 -1.51 7.66 -6.09
C MET A 53 -2.13 8.46 -7.23
N ILE A 54 -3.42 8.25 -7.47
CA ILE A 54 -4.16 8.85 -8.60
C ILE A 54 -5.05 9.98 -8.06
N GLU A 55 -4.89 11.19 -8.62
CA GLU A 55 -5.65 12.38 -8.22
C GLU A 55 -7.17 12.19 -8.32
N ASP A 56 -7.65 11.48 -9.35
CA ASP A 56 -9.09 11.23 -9.58
C ASP A 56 -9.78 10.55 -8.39
N HIS A 57 -9.04 9.85 -7.53
CA HIS A 57 -9.59 9.26 -6.30
C HIS A 57 -9.93 10.27 -5.21
N PHE A 58 -9.48 11.52 -5.35
CA PHE A 58 -9.67 12.60 -4.37
C PHE A 58 -10.77 13.57 -4.79
N ASN A 59 -11.60 13.23 -5.78
CA ASN A 59 -12.77 14.03 -6.19
C ASN A 59 -12.41 15.51 -6.46
N GLY A 60 -11.24 15.75 -7.08
CA GLY A 60 -10.71 17.10 -7.38
C GLY A 60 -10.07 17.82 -6.18
N SER A 61 -9.99 17.20 -5.00
CA SER A 61 -9.38 17.77 -3.81
C SER A 61 -7.85 17.61 -3.84
N TYR A 62 -7.19 18.54 -4.53
CA TYR A 62 -5.73 18.59 -4.61
C TYR A 62 -5.06 18.63 -3.23
N ARG A 63 -5.69 19.30 -2.25
CA ARG A 63 -5.17 19.37 -0.89
C ARG A 63 -5.17 18.02 -0.17
N GLU A 64 -6.22 17.21 -0.33
CA GLU A 64 -6.27 15.87 0.26
C GLU A 64 -5.31 14.92 -0.45
N PHE A 65 -5.15 15.07 -1.76
CA PHE A 65 -4.14 14.36 -2.52
C PHE A 65 -2.72 14.67 -2.02
N ILE A 66 -2.35 15.94 -1.87
CA ILE A 66 -1.03 16.32 -1.35
C ILE A 66 -0.82 15.78 0.08
N ASN A 67 -1.80 15.94 0.98
CA ASN A 67 -1.71 15.43 2.35
C ASN A 67 -1.54 13.89 2.41
N ALA A 68 -2.18 13.16 1.51
CA ALA A 68 -2.04 11.71 1.42
C ALA A 68 -0.64 11.32 0.91
N ASN A 69 -0.10 12.04 -0.07
CA ASN A 69 1.26 11.83 -0.58
C ASN A 69 2.30 12.10 0.52
N GLU A 70 2.17 13.21 1.24
CA GLU A 70 3.09 13.58 2.32
C GLU A 70 3.12 12.53 3.42
N ARG A 71 1.95 12.05 3.85
CA ARG A 71 1.85 10.96 4.83
C ARG A 71 2.52 9.68 4.33
N HIS A 72 2.37 9.38 3.05
CA HIS A 72 2.97 8.20 2.43
C HIS A 72 4.50 8.30 2.40
N LEU A 73 5.04 9.45 1.99
CA LEU A 73 6.47 9.72 2.01
C LEU A 73 7.06 9.64 3.43
N GLN A 74 6.33 10.14 4.43
CA GLN A 74 6.73 10.03 5.83
C GLN A 74 6.83 8.57 6.28
N LEU A 75 5.91 7.70 5.84
CA LEU A 75 5.97 6.27 6.16
C LEU A 75 7.23 5.61 5.59
N TYR A 76 7.63 5.92 4.36
CA TYR A 76 8.89 5.43 3.79
C TYR A 76 10.09 5.87 4.61
N HIS A 77 10.11 7.13 5.04
CA HIS A 77 11.17 7.68 5.88
C HIS A 77 11.27 6.95 7.22
N ASP A 78 10.15 6.82 7.94
CA ASP A 78 10.10 6.22 9.27
C ASP A 78 10.55 4.75 9.26
N HIS A 79 10.23 4.03 8.18
CA HIS A 79 10.54 2.61 8.03
C HIS A 79 11.86 2.36 7.29
N LYS A 80 12.61 3.42 6.94
CA LYS A 80 13.88 3.36 6.19
C LYS A 80 13.78 2.56 4.88
N ILE A 81 12.67 2.72 4.19
CA ILE A 81 12.42 2.04 2.92
C ILE A 81 12.90 2.95 1.80
N CYS A 82 13.78 2.45 0.95
CA CYS A 82 14.15 3.11 -0.30
C CYS A 82 13.12 2.73 -1.37
N PRO A 83 12.20 3.63 -1.77
CA PRO A 83 11.30 3.35 -2.88
C PRO A 83 12.12 3.18 -4.16
N GLN A 84 11.73 2.22 -4.99
CA GLN A 84 12.41 1.97 -6.26
C GLN A 84 11.87 2.91 -7.35
N ILE A 85 10.55 3.15 -7.37
CA ILE A 85 9.86 4.13 -8.21
C ILE A 85 8.65 4.68 -7.44
N ILE A 86 8.34 5.97 -7.56
CA ILE A 86 7.10 6.58 -7.06
C ILE A 86 6.35 7.16 -8.26
N TYR A 87 5.17 6.63 -8.58
CA TYR A 87 4.31 7.18 -9.63
C TYR A 87 3.27 8.11 -9.02
N VAL A 88 3.44 9.41 -9.28
CA VAL A 88 2.47 10.46 -8.94
C VAL A 88 1.76 10.84 -10.24
N ASN A 89 0.48 10.45 -10.37
CA ASN A 89 -0.30 10.84 -11.53
C ASN A 89 -1.12 12.09 -11.19
N LEU A 90 -0.71 13.21 -11.75
CA LEU A 90 -1.43 14.47 -11.70
C LEU A 90 -2.36 14.47 -12.91
N SER A 91 -3.67 14.48 -12.67
CA SER A 91 -4.64 14.68 -13.74
C SER A 91 -4.45 16.11 -14.22
N THR A 92 -3.80 16.28 -15.37
CA THR A 92 -3.63 17.62 -15.95
C THR A 92 -5.01 18.23 -16.18
N PRO A 93 -5.33 19.40 -15.59
CA PRO A 93 -6.61 20.03 -15.84
C PRO A 93 -6.57 20.60 -17.27
N GLY A 94 -7.28 19.96 -18.20
CA GLY A 94 -7.55 20.48 -19.54
C GLY A 94 -6.54 20.07 -20.62
N ALA A 95 -6.73 18.88 -21.17
CA ALA A 95 -6.37 18.59 -22.56
C ALA A 95 -7.67 18.23 -23.31
N GLU A 96 -8.54 19.23 -23.45
CA GLU A 96 -9.54 19.32 -24.53
C GLU A 96 -9.19 20.53 -25.39
#